data_AF-A0AAD6F201-F1
#
_entry.id   AF-A0AAD6F201-F1
#
_cell.length_a   1.000
_cell.length_b   1.000
_cell.length_c   1.000
_cell.angle_alpha   90.00
_cell.angle_beta   90.00
_cell.angle_gamma   90.00
#
_symmetry.space_group_name_H-M   'P 1'
#
loop_
_entity.id
_entity.type
_entity.pdbx_description
1 polymer ?
#
loop_
_entity_poly.entity_id
_entity_poly.type
_entity_poly.pdbx_seq_one_letter_code
_entity_poly.pdbx_strand_id
1 'polypeptide(L)'
;AGHPDTLQFELQMRGQHFLFDLQKNHALLPKPPNIFLYLPNGTGESLRSDPVVHCFYHGSVRGYPESRVALSTCSGLRGVIAFNSSLSLELHSTHRRRRDILSETKYIELVLVVDHQEFLNYQKNNKTIIYRMLDVANQVDWVSVTSDL
;
A
#
# COMPACT_ATOMS: atom_id res chain seq x y z
N ALA A 1 17.91 -1.02 5.94
CA ALA A 1 18.03 -1.61 4.58
C ALA A 1 16.70 -1.39 3.86
N GLY A 2 16.70 -1.20 2.54
CA GLY A 2 15.47 -1.02 1.75
C GLY A 2 14.87 -2.35 1.29
N HIS A 3 13.59 -2.34 0.94
CA HIS A 3 12.95 -3.43 0.21
C HIS A 3 13.39 -3.36 -1.28
N PRO A 4 13.81 -4.46 -1.93
CA PRO A 4 14.17 -4.45 -3.36
C PRO A 4 12.94 -4.19 -4.25
N ASP A 5 13.16 -3.84 -5.53
CA ASP A 5 12.08 -3.63 -6.50
C ASP A 5 11.57 -4.92 -7.15
N THR A 6 12.33 -6.01 -7.02
CA THR A 6 11.92 -7.38 -7.38
C THR A 6 12.17 -8.33 -6.22
N LEU A 7 11.33 -9.35 -6.09
CA LEU A 7 11.46 -10.38 -5.06
C LEU A 7 11.21 -11.75 -5.71
N GLN A 8 12.20 -12.64 -5.58
CA GLN A 8 12.05 -14.07 -5.85
C GLN A 8 12.20 -14.83 -4.55
N PHE A 9 11.32 -15.78 -4.30
CA PHE A 9 11.39 -16.70 -3.17
C PHE A 9 10.68 -18.03 -3.51
N GLU A 10 10.86 -19.00 -2.63
CA GLU A 10 10.36 -20.37 -2.77
C GLU A 10 9.50 -20.74 -1.56
N LEU A 11 8.39 -21.45 -1.78
CA LEU A 11 7.63 -22.10 -0.71
C LEU A 11 7.52 -23.60 -0.99
N GLN A 12 7.75 -24.41 0.05
CA GLN A 12 7.40 -25.83 0.02
C GLN A 12 5.99 -26.03 0.58
N MET A 13 5.10 -26.62 -0.23
CA MET A 13 3.72 -26.93 0.15
C MET A 13 3.38 -28.36 -0.28
N ARG A 14 2.97 -29.19 0.68
CA ARG A 14 2.68 -30.63 0.46
C ARG A 14 3.82 -31.41 -0.22
N GLY A 15 5.07 -31.02 0.05
CA GLY A 15 6.28 -31.61 -0.54
C GLY A 15 6.74 -30.97 -1.85
N GLN A 16 5.84 -30.35 -2.61
CA GLN A 16 6.16 -29.64 -3.86
C GLN A 16 6.73 -28.24 -3.58
N HIS A 17 7.67 -27.79 -4.40
CA HIS A 17 8.23 -26.44 -4.38
C HIS A 17 7.51 -25.52 -5.38
N PHE A 18 7.31 -24.26 -4.99
CA PHE A 18 6.69 -23.22 -5.79
C PHE A 18 7.56 -21.98 -5.78
N LEU A 19 7.94 -21.50 -6.96
CA LEU A 19 8.73 -20.28 -7.15
C LEU A 19 7.84 -19.10 -7.48
N PHE A 20 8.10 -17.97 -6.84
CA PHE A 20 7.32 -16.74 -6.95
C PHE A 20 8.14 -15.66 -7.65
N ASP A 21 7.58 -15.03 -8.68
CA ASP A 21 8.20 -13.95 -9.44
C ASP A 21 7.43 -12.65 -9.19
N LEU A 22 7.92 -11.82 -8.25
CA LEU A 22 7.22 -10.62 -7.81
C LEU A 22 7.98 -9.31 -8.12
N GLN A 23 7.21 -8.27 -8.36
CA GLN A 23 7.64 -6.88 -8.56
C GLN A 23 7.01 -6.00 -7.49
N LYS A 24 7.72 -4.98 -7.01
CA LYS A 24 7.20 -4.02 -6.03
C LYS A 24 6.04 -3.24 -6.64
N ASN A 25 5.01 -2.95 -5.86
CA ASN A 25 3.93 -2.07 -6.28
C ASN A 25 4.48 -0.63 -6.42
N HIS A 26 4.61 -0.17 -7.66
CA HIS A 26 5.01 1.20 -8.02
C HIS A 26 3.82 2.03 -8.53
N ALA A 27 2.59 1.75 -8.06
CA ALA A 27 1.36 2.35 -8.58
C ALA A 27 0.49 3.05 -7.52
N LEU A 28 0.35 2.50 -6.31
CA LEU A 28 -0.57 3.08 -5.29
C LEU A 28 0.02 4.27 -4.51
N LEU A 29 1.25 4.19 -4.01
CA LEU A 29 1.99 5.34 -3.45
C LEU A 29 3.47 5.40 -3.92
N PRO A 30 3.74 5.52 -5.24
CA PRO A 30 5.10 5.55 -5.79
C PRO A 30 5.77 6.92 -5.75
N LYS A 31 5.03 7.97 -5.44
CA LYS A 31 5.50 9.37 -5.41
C LYS A 31 5.18 9.95 -4.03
N PRO A 32 6.05 10.81 -3.46
CA PRO A 32 5.62 11.65 -2.35
C PRO A 32 4.39 12.47 -2.80
N PRO A 33 3.34 12.60 -1.98
CA PRO A 33 2.13 13.30 -2.38
C PRO A 33 2.43 14.78 -2.64
N ASN A 34 1.71 15.37 -3.59
CA ASN A 34 1.74 16.81 -3.86
C ASN A 34 1.02 17.53 -2.72
N ILE A 35 1.77 18.06 -1.76
CA ILE A 35 1.21 18.83 -0.65
C ILE A 35 1.10 20.29 -1.10
N PHE A 36 -0.09 20.88 -0.98
CA PHE A 36 -0.33 22.29 -1.28
C PHE A 36 -0.73 23.03 0.00
N LEU A 37 -0.03 24.14 0.29
CA LEU A 37 -0.30 25.01 1.43
C LEU A 37 -0.81 26.36 0.90
N TYR A 38 -2.03 26.76 1.28
CA TYR A 38 -2.60 28.05 0.91
C TYR A 38 -2.29 29.09 2.00
N LEU A 39 -1.52 30.12 1.61
CA LEU A 39 -1.19 31.25 2.47
C LEU A 39 -2.38 32.20 2.63
N PRO A 40 -2.42 33.05 3.69
CA PRO A 40 -3.53 33.99 3.93
C PRO A 40 -3.76 35.04 2.83
N ASN A 41 -2.81 35.20 1.90
CA ASN A 41 -2.91 36.05 0.71
C ASN A 41 -3.49 35.31 -0.52
N GLY A 42 -3.95 34.06 -0.37
CA GLY A 42 -4.47 33.20 -1.44
C GLY A 42 -3.40 32.49 -2.28
N THR A 43 -2.11 32.66 -1.99
CA THR A 43 -1.03 32.01 -2.76
C THR A 43 -0.87 30.55 -2.32
N GLY A 44 -0.82 29.63 -3.28
CA GLY A 44 -0.54 28.21 -3.03
C GLY A 44 0.95 27.89 -3.19
N GLU A 45 1.57 27.36 -2.13
CA GLU A 45 2.94 26.82 -2.16
C GLU A 45 2.92 25.29 -2.22
N SER A 46 3.82 24.67 -2.99
CA SER A 46 3.96 23.22 -3.07
C SER A 46 5.10 22.71 -2.17
N LEU A 47 4.78 21.80 -1.26
CA LEU A 47 5.74 21.16 -0.38
C LEU A 47 6.11 19.77 -0.91
N ARG A 48 7.41 19.43 -0.87
CA ARG A 48 7.87 18.07 -1.15
C ARG A 48 7.85 17.24 0.14
N SER A 49 7.14 16.12 0.13
CA SER A 49 7.27 15.08 1.16
C SER A 49 8.50 14.20 0.91
N ASP A 50 9.02 13.59 1.97
CA ASP A 50 9.98 12.49 1.87
C ASP A 50 9.35 11.26 1.17
N PRO A 51 10.15 10.38 0.54
CA PRO A 51 9.67 9.14 -0.07
C PRO A 51 9.16 8.13 0.96
N VAL A 52 7.97 7.58 0.74
CA VAL A 52 7.42 6.47 1.57
C VAL A 52 8.12 5.16 1.20
N VAL A 53 8.62 4.42 2.20
CA VAL A 53 9.30 3.13 1.99
C VAL A 53 8.26 2.05 1.66
N HIS A 54 8.09 1.77 0.36
CA HIS A 54 7.10 0.79 -0.11
C HIS A 54 7.62 -0.66 0.02
N CYS A 55 6.79 -1.55 0.57
CA CYS A 55 7.13 -2.93 0.95
C CYS A 55 6.17 -3.99 0.36
N PHE A 56 5.23 -3.55 -0.48
CA PHE A 56 4.20 -4.37 -1.13
C PHE A 56 4.63 -4.78 -2.53
N TYR A 57 4.22 -5.97 -2.95
CA TYR A 57 4.59 -6.59 -4.21
C TYR A 57 3.39 -7.29 -4.86
N HIS A 58 3.38 -7.36 -6.18
CA HIS A 58 2.48 -8.18 -6.97
C HIS A 58 3.27 -9.07 -7.95
N GLY A 59 2.65 -10.14 -8.45
CA GLY A 59 3.27 -11.03 -9.44
C GLY A 59 2.53 -12.35 -9.59
N SER A 60 3.26 -13.40 -9.94
CA SER A 60 2.70 -14.73 -10.21
C SER A 60 3.58 -15.87 -9.69
N VAL A 61 3.04 -17.08 -9.70
CA VAL A 61 3.76 -18.33 -9.44
C VAL A 61 4.28 -18.89 -10.76
N ARG A 62 5.59 -19.19 -10.82
CA ARG A 62 6.25 -19.68 -12.02
C ARG A 62 5.62 -21.02 -12.47
N GLY A 63 5.22 -21.09 -13.74
CA GLY A 63 4.51 -22.23 -14.32
C GLY A 63 2.97 -22.15 -14.24
N TYR A 64 2.40 -21.18 -13.53
CA TYR A 64 0.95 -20.99 -13.40
C TYR A 64 0.55 -19.61 -13.97
N PRO A 65 0.30 -19.48 -15.28
CA PRO A 65 0.12 -18.17 -15.94
C PRO A 65 -1.14 -17.41 -15.50
N GLU A 66 -2.17 -18.10 -15.00
CA GLU A 66 -3.38 -17.49 -14.44
C GLU A 66 -3.22 -17.04 -12.97
N SER A 67 -2.10 -17.41 -12.32
CA SER A 67 -1.90 -17.13 -10.90
C SER A 67 -1.64 -15.66 -10.63
N ARG A 68 -2.18 -15.17 -9.51
CA ARG A 68 -2.05 -13.80 -9.03
C ARG A 68 -1.58 -13.82 -7.59
N VAL A 69 -0.49 -13.13 -7.31
CA VAL A 69 0.16 -13.07 -6.00
C VAL A 69 0.25 -11.62 -5.57
N ALA A 70 -0.17 -11.31 -4.35
CA ALA A 70 -0.13 -9.97 -3.77
C ALA A 70 0.33 -10.05 -2.32
N LEU A 71 1.55 -9.58 -2.03
CA LEU A 71 2.22 -9.76 -0.73
C LEU A 71 2.75 -8.45 -0.14
N SER A 72 2.83 -8.39 1.18
CA SER A 72 3.55 -7.38 1.95
C SER A 72 4.74 -8.00 2.67
N THR A 73 5.80 -7.21 2.83
CA THR A 73 7.02 -7.59 3.57
C THR A 73 7.36 -6.66 4.73
N CYS A 74 6.54 -5.62 4.98
CA CYS A 74 6.79 -4.59 6.00
C CYS A 74 7.02 -5.14 7.42
N SER A 75 6.38 -6.27 7.76
CA SER A 75 6.43 -6.89 9.10
C SER A 75 6.33 -8.40 8.98
N GLY A 76 7.33 -9.00 8.30
CA GLY A 76 7.27 -10.38 7.82
C GLY A 76 6.38 -10.55 6.59
N LEU A 77 6.43 -11.74 5.97
CA LEU A 77 5.66 -12.05 4.76
C LEU A 77 4.16 -12.21 5.08
N ARG A 78 3.29 -11.54 4.31
CA ARG A 78 1.83 -11.53 4.45
C ARG A 78 1.16 -11.41 3.08
N GLY A 79 -0.05 -11.92 2.89
CA GLY A 79 -0.88 -11.64 1.69
C GLY A 79 -1.50 -12.88 1.06
N VAL A 80 -1.85 -12.83 -0.23
CA VAL A 80 -2.57 -13.90 -0.94
C VAL A 80 -1.81 -14.44 -2.14
N ILE A 81 -1.94 -15.74 -2.36
CA ILE A 81 -1.54 -16.48 -3.56
C ILE A 81 -2.81 -17.12 -4.14
N ALA A 82 -3.34 -16.57 -5.24
CA ALA A 82 -4.34 -17.25 -6.06
C ALA A 82 -3.63 -18.02 -7.17
N PHE A 83 -3.84 -19.34 -7.25
CA PHE A 83 -3.28 -20.17 -8.34
C PHE A 83 -4.13 -20.09 -9.61
N ASN A 84 -5.44 -19.93 -9.45
CA ASN A 84 -6.47 -19.75 -10.48
C ASN A 84 -7.74 -19.18 -9.81
N SER A 85 -8.89 -19.24 -10.48
CA SER A 85 -10.17 -18.75 -9.97
C SER A 85 -10.82 -19.57 -8.85
N SER A 86 -10.32 -20.78 -8.53
CA SER A 86 -10.93 -21.69 -7.54
C SER A 86 -10.00 -22.13 -6.41
N LEU A 87 -8.70 -21.82 -6.49
CA LEU A 87 -7.69 -22.14 -5.47
C LEU A 87 -6.90 -20.89 -5.08
N SER A 88 -7.10 -20.42 -3.86
CA SER A 88 -6.30 -19.39 -3.21
C SER A 88 -5.76 -19.85 -1.84
N LEU A 89 -4.67 -19.22 -1.41
CA LEU A 89 -4.02 -19.42 -0.11
C LEU A 89 -3.68 -18.06 0.52
N GLU A 90 -3.87 -17.94 1.82
CA GLU A 90 -3.46 -16.79 2.62
C GLU A 90 -2.17 -17.07 3.38
N LEU A 91 -1.20 -16.16 3.28
CA LEU A 91 0.00 -16.11 4.12
C LEU A 91 -0.24 -15.12 5.27
N HIS A 92 -0.30 -15.64 6.50
CA HIS A 92 -0.40 -14.83 7.71
C HIS A 92 0.90 -14.87 8.50
N SER A 93 1.50 -13.69 8.73
CA SER A 93 2.57 -13.54 9.72
C SER A 93 2.02 -13.81 11.13
N THR A 94 2.79 -14.50 11.97
CA THR A 94 2.39 -14.90 13.34
C THR A 94 2.03 -13.72 14.24
N HIS A 95 2.47 -12.50 13.93
CA HIS A 95 1.96 -11.27 14.54
C HIS A 95 0.58 -10.90 13.99
N ARG A 96 -0.45 -11.50 14.61
CA ARG A 96 -1.88 -11.26 14.39
C ARG A 96 -2.25 -9.77 14.32
N ARG A 97 -2.66 -9.33 13.13
CA ARG A 97 -3.86 -8.50 12.89
C ARG A 97 -4.33 -8.77 11.47
N ARG A 98 -5.61 -9.11 11.33
CA ARG A 98 -6.26 -9.60 10.11
C ARG A 98 -6.96 -8.47 9.35
N ARG A 99 -7.07 -8.59 8.03
CA ARG A 99 -8.14 -8.09 7.14
C ARG A 99 -7.71 -8.40 5.70
N ASP A 100 -8.61 -9.01 4.93
CA ASP A 100 -8.26 -9.86 3.78
C ASP A 100 -8.73 -9.23 2.45
N ILE A 101 -8.31 -9.79 1.31
CA ILE A 101 -7.68 -8.98 0.24
C ILE A 101 -8.42 -9.06 -1.16
N LEU A 102 -8.91 -8.91 -2.45
CA LEU A 102 -8.83 -7.91 -3.57
C LEU A 102 -9.69 -8.34 -4.79
N SER A 103 -10.18 -7.37 -5.57
CA SER A 103 -10.46 -7.50 -7.02
C SER A 103 -9.99 -6.25 -7.79
N GLU A 104 -10.12 -6.27 -9.11
CA GLU A 104 -9.41 -5.42 -10.09
C GLU A 104 -9.22 -3.93 -9.72
N THR A 105 -8.00 -3.59 -9.27
CA THR A 105 -7.65 -2.31 -8.64
C THR A 105 -7.88 -1.10 -9.55
N LYS A 106 -8.87 -0.27 -9.20
CA LYS A 106 -9.16 1.02 -9.85
C LYS A 106 -8.52 2.16 -9.07
N TYR A 107 -7.86 3.06 -9.78
CA TYR A 107 -7.25 4.24 -9.17
C TYR A 107 -8.31 5.28 -8.81
N ILE A 108 -8.27 5.78 -7.57
CA ILE A 108 -9.09 6.89 -7.08
C ILE A 108 -8.14 8.06 -6.75
N GLU A 109 -8.41 9.25 -7.30
CA GLU A 109 -7.66 10.46 -6.95
C GLU A 109 -8.15 11.00 -5.60
N LEU A 110 -7.41 10.69 -4.53
CA LEU A 110 -7.75 11.12 -3.17
C LEU A 110 -7.20 12.53 -2.89
N VAL A 111 -8.10 13.52 -2.85
CA VAL A 111 -7.78 14.89 -2.41
C VAL A 111 -8.25 15.06 -0.96
N LEU A 112 -7.31 15.19 -0.02
CA LEU A 112 -7.60 15.55 1.37
C LEU A 112 -7.45 17.06 1.56
N VAL A 113 -8.52 17.71 2.03
CA VAL A 113 -8.54 19.12 2.40
C VAL A 113 -8.68 19.23 3.91
N VAL A 114 -7.74 19.91 4.57
CA VAL A 114 -7.89 20.36 5.96
C VAL A 114 -8.46 21.77 5.92
N ASP A 115 -9.58 21.99 6.60
CA ASP A 115 -10.20 23.30 6.71
C ASP A 115 -9.42 24.25 7.64
N HIS A 116 -9.75 25.53 7.59
CA HIS A 116 -9.07 26.56 8.37
C HIS A 116 -9.22 26.38 9.90
N GLN A 117 -10.35 25.87 10.38
CA GLN A 117 -10.55 25.64 11.82
C GLN A 117 -9.70 24.46 12.31
N GLU A 118 -9.63 23.36 11.56
CA GLU A 118 -8.76 22.23 11.91
C GLU A 118 -7.27 22.60 11.78
N PHE A 119 -6.90 23.48 10.83
CA PHE A 119 -5.55 24.07 10.77
C PHE A 119 -5.20 24.89 12.02
N LEU A 120 -6.17 25.62 12.60
CA LEU A 120 -6.00 26.31 13.88
C LEU A 120 -5.95 25.34 15.07
N ASN A 121 -6.73 24.26 15.06
CA ASN A 121 -6.74 23.25 16.11
C ASN A 121 -5.36 22.58 16.27
N TYR A 122 -4.65 22.31 15.18
CA TYR A 122 -3.24 21.85 15.20
C TYR A 122 -2.21 22.99 15.35
N GLN A 123 -2.60 24.13 15.91
CA GLN A 123 -1.71 25.25 16.24
C GLN A 123 -0.93 25.81 15.03
N LYS A 124 -1.50 25.71 13.81
CA LYS A 124 -0.85 26.07 12.53
C LYS A 124 0.43 25.26 12.24
N ASN A 125 0.59 24.08 12.85
CA ASN A 125 1.78 23.24 12.67
C ASN A 125 1.63 22.35 11.43
N ASN A 126 2.08 22.87 10.28
CA ASN A 126 2.08 22.18 8.98
C ASN A 126 2.59 20.72 9.08
N LYS A 127 3.65 20.46 9.85
CA LYS A 127 4.24 19.12 9.97
C LYS A 127 3.32 18.13 10.69
N THR A 128 2.66 18.56 11.78
CA THR A 128 1.65 17.74 12.47
C THR A 128 0.45 17.47 11.56
N ILE A 129 -0.02 18.49 10.85
CA ILE A 129 -1.18 18.41 9.94
C ILE A 129 -0.90 17.44 8.79
N ILE A 130 0.26 17.55 8.14
CA ILE A 130 0.69 16.66 7.06
C ILE A 130 0.72 15.19 7.53
N TYR A 131 1.30 14.89 8.69
CA TYR A 131 1.28 13.52 9.21
C TYR A 131 -0.14 13.02 9.53
N ARG A 132 -1.04 13.87 10.02
CA ARG A 132 -2.46 13.50 10.21
C ARG A 132 -3.18 13.22 8.89
N MET A 133 -2.93 14.01 7.85
CA MET A 133 -3.50 13.76 6.52
C MET A 133 -2.95 12.46 5.92
N LEU A 134 -1.66 12.15 6.14
CA LEU A 134 -1.07 10.86 5.76
C LEU A 134 -1.68 9.68 6.55
N ASP A 135 -1.86 9.81 7.86
CA ASP A 135 -2.54 8.80 8.71
C ASP A 135 -3.97 8.51 8.24
N VAL A 136 -4.68 9.52 7.72
CA VAL A 136 -6.03 9.38 7.14
C VAL A 136 -5.98 8.73 5.76
N ALA A 137 -5.07 9.16 4.87
CA ALA A 137 -4.91 8.55 3.54
C ALA A 137 -4.57 7.05 3.65
N ASN A 138 -3.66 6.68 4.55
CA ASN A 138 -3.30 5.28 4.82
C ASN A 138 -4.47 4.43 5.38
N GLN A 139 -5.47 5.06 6.02
CA GLN A 139 -6.68 4.36 6.47
C GLN A 139 -7.71 4.20 5.36
N VAL A 140 -7.82 5.18 4.44
CA VAL A 140 -8.68 5.08 3.25
C VAL A 140 -8.16 3.99 2.31
N ASP A 141 -6.85 3.98 2.05
CA ASP A 141 -6.16 2.90 1.31
C ASP A 141 -6.45 1.52 1.92
N TRP A 142 -6.31 1.39 3.24
CA TRP A 142 -6.66 0.14 3.92
C TRP A 142 -8.13 -0.26 3.73
N VAL A 143 -9.10 0.67 3.79
CA VAL A 143 -10.52 0.36 3.57
C VAL A 143 -10.75 -0.17 2.15
N SER A 144 -10.25 0.55 1.14
CA SER A 144 -10.45 0.21 -0.28
C SER A 144 -9.86 -1.14 -0.68
N VAL A 145 -8.73 -1.56 -0.08
CA VAL A 145 -8.17 -2.91 -0.29
C VAL A 145 -9.12 -4.02 0.20
N THR A 146 -10.10 -3.71 1.05
CA THR A 146 -11.02 -4.70 1.64
C THR A 146 -12.48 -4.61 1.19
N SER A 147 -12.84 -3.62 0.36
CA SER A 147 -14.20 -3.52 -0.22
C SER A 147 -14.43 -4.44 -1.42
N ASP A 148 -13.34 -4.94 -2.01
CA ASP A 148 -13.34 -5.53 -3.36
C ASP A 148 -13.24 -7.08 -3.33
N LEU A 149 -13.58 -7.71 -2.19
CA LEU A 149 -13.73 -9.17 -2.00
C LEU A 149 -15.13 -9.68 -2.38
#